data_AF-A0A843H0B2-F1
#
_entry.id   AF-A0A843H0B2-F1
#
_cell.length_a   1.000
_cell.length_b   1.000
_cell.length_c   1.000
_cell.angle_alpha   90.00
_cell.angle_beta   90.00
_cell.angle_gamma   90.00
#
_symmetry.space_group_name_H-M   'P 1'
#
loop_
_entity.id
_entity.type
_entity.pdbx_description
1 polymer ?
#
loop_
_entity_poly.entity_id
_entity_poly.type
_entity_poly.pdbx_seq_one_letter_code
_entity_poly.pdbx_strand_id
1 'polypeptide(L)'
;MLKNGYELIADKKQRRDNTFTTLISGMGQFYSIEIFFRVGNKKVNKVTIYDSLKLLNMSVDTIAKQFGLEISKLKIDYKAFREVGHILTPEEVDYIKNDVKIMAQALDKIFEYGLTKMTIGACALSIYKNMSTRFNRNFPEIPLELDEEIRKSYKGGFTYLNPIYKEKEVMRGIVLDVNSLRYILVL
;
A
#
# COMPACT_ATOMS: atom_id res chain seq x y z
N MET A 1 -12.79 -14.03 12.03
CA MET A 1 -13.62 -12.90 12.51
C MET A 1 -15.10 -13.16 12.32
N LEU A 2 -15.61 -13.23 11.08
CA LEU A 2 -17.04 -13.48 10.83
C LEU A 2 -17.54 -14.81 11.44
N LYS A 3 -16.69 -15.84 11.47
CA LYS A 3 -16.99 -17.12 12.13
C LYS A 3 -16.87 -17.11 13.67
N ASN A 4 -16.38 -16.02 14.25
CA ASN A 4 -16.09 -15.88 15.69
C ASN A 4 -16.96 -14.79 16.35
N GLY A 5 -18.15 -14.50 15.81
CA GLY A 5 -19.11 -13.56 16.41
C GLY A 5 -18.76 -12.07 16.24
N TYR A 6 -17.87 -11.72 15.31
CA TYR A 6 -17.56 -10.32 15.02
C TYR A 6 -18.49 -9.75 13.94
N GLU A 7 -19.03 -8.56 14.18
CA GLU A 7 -19.92 -7.86 13.26
C GLU A 7 -19.21 -6.71 12.52
N LEU A 8 -19.45 -6.61 11.20
CA LEU A 8 -18.94 -5.53 10.38
C LEU A 8 -19.78 -4.26 10.59
N ILE A 9 -19.12 -3.14 10.88
CA ILE A 9 -19.75 -1.81 10.98
C ILE A 9 -19.22 -0.89 9.87
N ALA A 10 -20.12 -0.15 9.25
CA ALA A 10 -19.77 0.83 8.20
C ALA A 10 -19.20 2.13 8.79
N ASP A 11 -19.76 2.59 9.91
CA ASP A 11 -19.30 3.79 10.61
C ASP A 11 -18.66 3.43 11.95
N LYS A 12 -17.45 3.98 12.19
CA LYS A 12 -16.72 3.88 13.46
C LYS A 12 -17.52 4.37 14.66
N LYS A 13 -18.51 5.25 14.48
CA LYS A 13 -19.41 5.69 15.54
C LYS A 13 -20.27 4.55 16.11
N GLN A 14 -20.50 3.49 15.33
CA GLN A 14 -21.29 2.32 15.74
C GLN A 14 -20.45 1.27 16.49
N ARG A 15 -19.20 1.59 16.83
CA ARG A 15 -18.28 0.68 17.52
C ARG A 15 -18.88 0.20 18.84
N ARG A 16 -18.84 -1.11 19.03
CA ARG A 16 -19.21 -1.84 20.25
C ARG A 16 -18.31 -3.06 20.39
N ASP A 17 -18.45 -3.77 21.49
CA ASP A 17 -17.71 -5.01 21.73
C ASP A 17 -17.91 -5.98 20.56
N ASN A 18 -16.84 -6.67 20.16
CA ASN A 18 -16.82 -7.63 19.05
C ASN A 18 -17.31 -7.06 17.70
N THR A 19 -16.95 -5.82 17.37
CA THR A 19 -17.17 -5.27 16.03
C THR A 19 -15.87 -5.02 15.29
N PHE A 20 -15.93 -4.89 13.97
CA PHE A 20 -14.81 -4.44 13.16
C PHE A 20 -15.25 -3.56 12.01
N THR A 21 -14.39 -2.68 11.54
CA THR A 21 -14.61 -1.85 10.36
C THR A 21 -13.43 -1.95 9.40
N THR A 22 -13.67 -1.66 8.13
CA THR A 22 -12.68 -1.81 7.07
C THR A 22 -12.62 -0.58 6.19
N LEU A 23 -11.41 -0.20 5.77
CA LEU A 23 -11.20 0.75 4.69
C LEU A 23 -10.79 -0.02 3.43
N ILE A 24 -11.76 -0.26 2.55
CA ILE A 24 -11.57 -0.94 1.27
C ILE A 24 -12.10 -0.01 0.18
N SER A 25 -11.30 0.24 -0.86
CA SER A 25 -11.77 1.08 -1.99
C SER A 25 -12.82 0.35 -2.84
N GLY A 26 -13.57 1.11 -3.64
CA GLY A 26 -14.49 0.53 -4.63
C GLY A 26 -13.82 -0.38 -5.67
N MET A 27 -12.48 -0.31 -5.80
CA MET A 27 -11.66 -1.19 -6.65
C MET A 27 -11.10 -2.40 -5.88
N GLY A 28 -11.55 -2.66 -4.65
CA GLY A 28 -11.11 -3.79 -3.84
C GLY A 28 -9.73 -3.62 -3.18
N GLN A 29 -9.18 -2.41 -3.13
CA GLN A 29 -7.90 -2.18 -2.45
C GLN A 29 -8.10 -2.07 -0.94
N PHE A 30 -7.46 -2.96 -0.18
CA PHE A 30 -7.46 -2.94 1.28
C PHE A 30 -6.44 -1.94 1.82
N TYR A 31 -6.84 -1.14 2.80
CA TYR A 31 -5.97 -0.19 3.49
C TYR A 31 -5.86 -0.49 4.97
N SER A 32 -7.00 -0.69 5.65
CA SER A 32 -7.02 -1.02 7.06
C SER A 32 -8.20 -1.88 7.46
N ILE A 33 -8.00 -2.65 8.53
CA ILE A 33 -9.04 -3.39 9.25
C ILE A 33 -8.89 -3.04 10.73
N GLU A 34 -9.90 -2.41 11.31
CA GLU A 34 -9.93 -2.07 12.74
C GLU A 34 -10.86 -3.01 13.48
N ILE A 35 -10.33 -3.72 14.48
CA ILE A 35 -11.01 -4.78 15.22
C ILE A 35 -11.18 -4.31 16.65
N PHE A 36 -12.43 -4.16 17.11
CA PHE A 36 -12.77 -3.72 18.44
C PHE A 36 -13.08 -4.94 19.32
N PHE A 37 -12.24 -5.18 20.33
CA PHE A 37 -12.46 -6.23 21.32
C PHE A 37 -13.38 -5.74 22.43
N ARG A 38 -13.10 -4.55 22.96
CA ARG A 38 -13.89 -3.94 24.04
C ARG A 38 -13.94 -2.43 23.90
N VAL A 39 -15.13 -1.86 23.98
CA VAL A 39 -15.40 -0.44 23.85
C VAL A 39 -15.95 0.08 25.17
N GLY A 40 -15.10 0.73 25.97
CA GLY A 40 -15.53 1.42 27.19
C GLY A 40 -15.66 2.93 26.96
N ASN A 41 -16.25 3.63 27.94
CA ASN A 41 -16.47 5.09 27.87
C ASN A 41 -15.18 5.91 27.71
N LYS A 42 -14.06 5.46 28.29
CA LYS A 42 -12.77 6.17 28.26
C LYS A 42 -11.66 5.45 27.50
N LYS A 43 -11.76 4.13 27.33
CA LYS A 43 -10.71 3.30 26.70
C LYS A 43 -11.35 2.32 25.72
N VAL A 44 -10.71 2.18 24.57
CA VAL A 44 -11.09 1.23 23.53
C VAL A 44 -9.94 0.25 23.36
N ASN A 45 -10.18 -1.03 23.61
CA ASN A 45 -9.25 -2.10 23.30
C ASN A 45 -9.50 -2.54 21.86
N LYS A 46 -8.53 -2.27 20.98
CA LYS A 46 -8.62 -2.58 19.56
C LYS A 46 -7.27 -2.96 18.97
N VAL A 47 -7.30 -3.67 17.86
CA VAL A 47 -6.16 -3.89 16.97
C VAL A 47 -6.49 -3.26 15.61
N THR A 48 -5.48 -2.66 14.98
CA THR A 48 -5.59 -2.18 13.60
C THR A 48 -4.58 -2.91 12.74
N ILE A 49 -5.04 -3.51 11.66
CA ILE A 49 -4.22 -4.17 10.65
C ILE A 49 -4.10 -3.21 9.48
N TYR A 50 -2.87 -2.95 9.03
CA TYR A 50 -2.59 -2.15 7.84
C TYR A 50 -1.96 -3.00 6.75
N ASP A 51 -2.20 -2.62 5.51
CA ASP A 51 -1.54 -3.23 4.35
C ASP A 51 -0.20 -2.54 4.08
N SER A 52 0.90 -3.23 4.40
CA SER A 52 2.26 -2.72 4.18
C SER A 52 2.58 -2.51 2.70
N LEU A 53 1.88 -3.18 1.76
CA LEU A 53 2.05 -2.96 0.32
C LEU A 53 1.70 -1.52 -0.10
N LYS A 54 0.87 -0.82 0.68
CA LYS A 54 0.52 0.58 0.42
C LYS A 54 1.64 1.55 0.78
N LEU A 55 2.61 1.12 1.57
CA LEU A 55 3.80 1.87 1.96
C LEU A 55 5.04 1.39 1.19
N LEU A 56 5.19 0.07 1.04
CA LEU A 56 6.25 -0.61 0.30
C LEU A 56 5.64 -1.40 -0.85
N ASN A 57 5.44 -0.75 -1.99
CA ASN A 57 4.68 -1.24 -3.14
C ASN A 57 5.45 -2.22 -4.04
N MET A 58 6.09 -3.22 -3.46
CA MET A 58 6.91 -4.20 -4.17
C MET A 58 6.93 -5.55 -3.44
N SER A 59 7.52 -6.57 -4.07
CA SER A 59 7.61 -7.91 -3.46
C SER A 59 8.60 -7.95 -2.30
N VAL A 60 8.39 -8.85 -1.33
CA VAL A 60 9.30 -9.05 -0.17
C VAL A 60 10.75 -9.33 -0.60
N ASP A 61 10.95 -10.09 -1.69
CA ASP A 61 12.29 -10.35 -2.26
C ASP A 61 12.93 -9.07 -2.80
N THR A 62 12.15 -8.24 -3.52
CA THR A 62 12.61 -6.94 -4.00
C THR A 62 12.96 -6.01 -2.85
N ILE A 63 12.16 -6.00 -1.78
CA ILE A 63 12.42 -5.21 -0.56
C ILE A 63 13.77 -5.61 0.05
N ALA A 64 14.01 -6.90 0.29
CA ALA A 64 15.26 -7.37 0.88
C ALA A 64 16.49 -6.88 0.08
N LYS A 65 16.42 -6.97 -1.25
CA LYS A 65 17.49 -6.52 -2.16
C LYS A 65 17.66 -5.00 -2.16
N GLN A 66 16.58 -4.23 -2.30
CA GLN A 66 16.65 -2.78 -2.39
C GLN A 66 17.08 -2.12 -1.07
N PHE A 67 16.68 -2.68 0.07
CA PHE A 67 17.08 -2.19 1.38
C PHE A 67 18.44 -2.73 1.85
N GLY A 68 19.10 -3.56 1.03
CA GLY A 68 20.40 -4.16 1.33
C GLY A 68 20.39 -4.97 2.63
N LEU A 69 19.33 -5.74 2.87
CA LEU A 69 19.22 -6.56 4.07
C LEU A 69 20.14 -7.78 3.96
N GLU A 70 20.72 -8.21 5.09
CA GLU A 70 21.56 -9.42 5.15
C GLU A 70 20.75 -10.71 4.94
N ILE A 71 19.45 -10.65 5.24
CA ILE A 71 18.51 -11.76 5.07
C ILE A 71 17.80 -11.65 3.72
N SER A 72 17.52 -12.80 3.12
CA SER A 72 16.82 -12.91 1.83
C SER A 72 15.56 -13.74 1.96
N LYS A 73 14.65 -13.54 1.00
CA LYS A 73 13.44 -14.32 0.90
C LYS A 73 13.80 -15.77 0.57
N LEU A 74 13.33 -16.70 1.40
CA LEU A 74 13.49 -18.13 1.17
C LEU A 74 12.44 -18.64 0.14
N LYS A 75 12.42 -19.93 -0.13
CA LYS A 75 11.41 -20.55 -1.00
C LYS A 75 10.54 -21.50 -0.20
N ILE A 76 9.26 -21.59 -0.56
CA ILE A 76 8.31 -22.54 -0.01
C ILE A 76 7.53 -23.19 -1.17
N ASP A 77 7.26 -24.49 -1.06
CA ASP A 77 6.38 -25.16 -2.01
C ASP A 77 4.91 -24.91 -1.65
N TYR A 78 4.25 -24.09 -2.48
CA TYR A 78 2.84 -23.78 -2.35
C TYR A 78 1.91 -24.89 -2.86
N LYS A 79 2.43 -25.86 -3.63
CA LYS A 79 1.66 -27.00 -4.15
C LYS A 79 1.68 -28.22 -3.22
N ALA A 80 2.62 -28.24 -2.27
CA ALA A 80 2.67 -29.25 -1.24
C ALA A 80 1.35 -29.29 -0.45
N PHE A 81 0.77 -30.48 -0.33
CA PHE A 81 -0.42 -30.72 0.47
C PHE A 81 -0.10 -30.55 1.96
N ARG A 82 -0.95 -29.80 2.67
CA ARG A 82 -0.86 -29.57 4.12
C ARG A 82 -2.23 -29.85 4.73
N GLU A 83 -2.31 -30.86 5.59
CA GLU A 83 -3.56 -31.21 6.26
C GLU A 83 -3.91 -30.23 7.38
N VAL A 84 -5.17 -30.27 7.84
CA VAL A 84 -5.60 -29.45 8.97
C VAL A 84 -4.84 -29.89 10.22
N GLY A 85 -4.11 -28.96 10.83
CA GLY A 85 -3.25 -29.25 11.97
C GLY A 85 -1.82 -29.61 11.61
N HIS A 86 -1.41 -29.50 10.33
CA HIS A 86 -0.02 -29.65 9.89
C HIS A 86 0.94 -28.87 10.79
N ILE A 87 1.92 -29.58 11.35
CA ILE A 87 2.98 -28.99 12.15
C ILE A 87 4.03 -28.46 11.18
N LEU A 88 4.32 -27.16 11.28
CA LEU A 88 5.30 -26.52 10.41
C LEU A 88 6.66 -27.20 10.53
N THR A 89 7.23 -27.54 9.38
CA THR A 89 8.62 -27.99 9.28
C THR A 89 9.58 -26.85 9.62
N PRO A 90 10.82 -27.13 10.05
CA PRO A 90 11.83 -26.10 10.30
C PRO A 90 11.99 -25.13 9.12
N GLU A 91 11.96 -25.63 7.89
CA GLU A 91 12.09 -24.84 6.67
C GLU A 91 10.91 -23.87 6.48
N GLU A 92 9.70 -24.30 6.79
CA GLU A 92 8.50 -23.46 6.72
C GLU A 92 8.51 -22.37 7.82
N VAL A 93 8.94 -22.74 9.03
CA VAL A 93 9.11 -21.79 10.13
C VAL A 93 10.14 -20.73 9.74
N ASP A 94 11.30 -21.13 9.21
CA ASP A 94 12.35 -20.21 8.79
C ASP A 94 11.90 -19.33 7.61
N TYR A 95 11.16 -19.88 6.64
CA TYR A 95 10.57 -19.11 5.55
C TYR A 95 9.65 -18.00 6.07
N ILE A 96 8.70 -18.34 6.94
CA ILE A 96 7.74 -17.36 7.50
C ILE A 96 8.49 -16.32 8.34
N LYS A 97 9.44 -16.77 9.17
CA LYS A 97 10.25 -15.90 10.02
C LYS A 97 11.07 -14.91 9.20
N ASN A 98 11.68 -15.36 8.10
CA ASN A 98 12.45 -14.47 7.22
C ASN A 98 11.56 -13.43 6.55
N ASP A 99 10.40 -13.83 6.01
CA ASP A 99 9.44 -12.90 5.40
C ASP A 99 9.00 -11.80 6.38
N VAL A 100 8.63 -12.19 7.61
CA VAL A 100 8.22 -11.24 8.65
C VAL A 100 9.39 -10.35 9.07
N LYS A 101 10.59 -10.90 9.23
CA LYS A 101 11.78 -10.14 9.63
C LYS A 101 12.22 -9.14 8.56
N ILE A 102 12.16 -9.50 7.28
CA ILE A 102 12.43 -8.59 6.15
C ILE A 102 11.49 -7.39 6.22
N MET A 103 10.19 -7.65 6.34
CA MET A 103 9.19 -6.58 6.41
C MET A 103 9.36 -5.71 7.64
N ALA A 104 9.66 -6.30 8.80
CA ALA A 104 9.91 -5.55 10.03
C ALA A 104 11.12 -4.61 9.88
N GLN A 105 12.26 -5.12 9.39
CA GLN A 105 13.47 -4.31 9.18
C GLN A 105 13.26 -3.20 8.14
N ALA A 106 12.53 -3.48 7.06
CA ALA A 106 12.24 -2.47 6.05
C ALA A 106 11.31 -1.37 6.57
N LEU A 107 10.25 -1.75 7.32
CA LEU A 107 9.32 -0.78 7.92
C LEU A 107 10.01 0.07 8.99
N ASP A 108 10.88 -0.52 9.79
CA ASP A 108 11.66 0.21 10.81
C ASP A 108 12.48 1.33 10.17
N LYS A 109 13.27 1.01 9.13
CA LYS A 109 14.00 2.02 8.34
C LYS A 109 13.09 3.11 7.76
N ILE A 110 11.91 2.74 7.24
CA ILE A 110 10.94 3.71 6.71
C ILE A 110 10.43 4.65 7.81
N PHE A 111 10.18 4.14 9.01
CA PHE A 111 9.74 4.93 10.15
C PHE A 111 10.85 5.82 10.72
N GLU A 112 12.11 5.40 10.68
CA GLU A 112 13.27 6.24 11.01
C GLU A 112 13.34 7.50 10.12
N TYR A 113 12.95 7.39 8.85
CA TYR A 113 12.81 8.54 7.94
C TYR A 113 11.55 9.39 8.18
N GLY A 114 10.76 9.10 9.22
CA GLY A 114 9.54 9.84 9.58
C GLY A 114 8.32 9.53 8.69
N LEU A 115 8.40 8.51 7.84
CA LEU A 115 7.33 8.11 6.91
C LEU A 115 6.26 7.27 7.62
N THR A 116 5.48 7.91 8.49
CA THR A 116 4.56 7.25 9.43
C THR A 116 3.10 7.16 8.98
N LYS A 117 2.78 7.62 7.76
CA LYS A 117 1.40 7.56 7.23
C LYS A 117 1.11 6.17 6.66
N MET A 118 -0.17 5.87 6.50
CA MET A 118 -0.67 4.58 6.03
C MET A 118 -0.20 4.23 4.60
N THR A 119 0.06 5.23 3.77
CA THR A 119 0.44 5.04 2.37
C THR A 119 1.62 5.92 2.01
N ILE A 120 2.45 5.49 1.06
CA ILE A 120 3.61 6.27 0.62
C ILE A 120 3.19 7.62 0.02
N GLY A 121 2.04 7.66 -0.69
CA GLY A 121 1.47 8.91 -1.20
C GLY A 121 1.03 9.87 -0.09
N ALA A 122 0.45 9.35 1.00
CA ALA A 122 0.11 10.17 2.16
C ALA A 122 1.36 10.69 2.88
N CYS A 123 2.44 9.90 2.95
CA CYS A 123 3.73 10.37 3.46
C CYS A 123 4.28 11.53 2.60
N ALA A 124 4.33 11.36 1.28
CA ALA A 124 4.81 12.39 0.35
C ALA A 124 4.00 13.68 0.44
N LEU A 125 2.66 13.60 0.46
CA LEU A 125 1.79 14.75 0.64
C LEU A 125 2.01 15.43 2.00
N SER A 126 2.21 14.66 3.06
CA SER A 126 2.50 15.19 4.40
C SER A 126 3.80 15.98 4.42
N ILE A 127 4.87 15.46 3.78
CA ILE A 127 6.15 16.15 3.67
C ILE A 127 5.97 17.46 2.89
N TYR A 128 5.31 17.41 1.73
CA TYR A 128 5.07 18.60 0.91
C TYR A 128 4.26 19.68 1.66
N LYS A 129 3.20 19.28 2.37
CA LYS A 129 2.41 20.20 3.20
C LYS A 129 3.24 20.84 4.31
N ASN A 130 4.15 20.09 4.93
CA ASN A 130 5.04 20.62 5.98
C ASN A 130 6.08 21.60 5.42
N MET A 131 6.52 21.40 4.17
CA MET A 131 7.44 22.33 3.49
C MET A 131 6.73 23.59 2.96
N SER A 132 5.43 23.52 2.69
CA SER A 132 4.65 24.61 2.10
C SER A 132 3.92 25.44 3.15
N THR A 133 4.42 26.65 3.43
CA THR A 133 3.82 27.58 4.41
C THR A 133 2.44 28.10 4.01
N ARG A 134 2.03 27.95 2.74
CA ARG A 134 0.79 28.48 2.17
C ARG A 134 -0.02 27.44 1.41
N PHE A 135 0.11 26.14 1.75
CA PHE A 135 -0.55 25.06 1.03
C PHE A 135 -2.04 25.32 0.79
N ASN A 136 -2.82 25.63 1.83
CA ASN A 136 -4.27 25.85 1.71
C ASN A 136 -4.64 27.10 0.90
N ARG A 137 -3.73 28.10 0.84
CA ARG A 137 -3.94 29.30 0.01
C ARG A 137 -3.67 29.00 -1.46
N ASN A 138 -2.64 28.19 -1.75
CA ASN A 138 -2.25 27.84 -3.11
C ASN A 138 -3.15 26.73 -3.70
N PHE A 139 -3.67 25.84 -2.84
CA PHE A 139 -4.56 24.74 -3.18
C PHE A 139 -5.85 24.84 -2.34
N PRO A 140 -6.70 25.85 -2.60
CA PRO A 140 -7.96 26.00 -1.88
C PRO A 140 -8.91 24.84 -2.22
N GLU A 141 -9.80 24.53 -1.29
CA GLU A 141 -10.92 23.63 -1.56
C GLU A 141 -11.87 24.32 -2.56
N ILE A 142 -12.19 23.62 -3.64
CA ILE A 142 -13.09 24.11 -4.68
C ILE A 142 -14.44 23.39 -4.62
N PRO A 143 -15.54 24.02 -5.08
CA PRO A 143 -16.84 23.36 -5.18
C PRO A 143 -16.78 22.09 -6.04
N LEU A 144 -17.58 21.09 -5.70
CA LEU A 144 -17.60 19.80 -6.38
C LEU A 144 -17.87 19.93 -7.88
N GLU A 145 -18.80 20.81 -8.27
CA GLU A 145 -19.15 21.05 -9.67
C GLU A 145 -17.93 21.52 -10.49
N LEU A 146 -17.13 22.43 -9.92
CA LEU A 146 -15.91 22.93 -10.55
C LEU A 146 -14.82 21.85 -10.63
N ASP A 147 -14.66 21.04 -9.57
CA ASP A 147 -13.73 19.91 -9.57
C ASP A 147 -14.09 18.88 -10.65
N GLU A 148 -15.37 18.56 -10.82
CA GLU A 148 -15.87 17.66 -11.86
C GLU A 148 -15.59 18.18 -13.27
N GLU A 149 -15.75 19.48 -13.50
CA GLU A 149 -15.40 20.10 -14.78
C GLU A 149 -13.91 20.03 -15.07
N ILE A 150 -13.06 20.38 -14.09
CA ILE A 150 -11.61 20.31 -14.22
C ILE A 150 -11.16 18.87 -14.50
N ARG A 151 -11.73 17.87 -13.82
CA ARG A 151 -11.39 16.45 -14.00
C ARG A 151 -11.62 15.95 -15.43
N LYS A 152 -12.55 16.53 -16.19
CA LYS A 152 -12.76 16.16 -17.62
C LYS A 152 -11.50 16.41 -18.46
N SER A 153 -10.68 17.40 -18.07
CA SER A 153 -9.42 17.73 -18.73
C SER A 153 -8.24 16.86 -18.26
N TYR A 154 -8.36 16.14 -17.14
CA TYR A 154 -7.28 15.31 -16.61
C TYR A 154 -7.09 14.04 -17.45
N LYS A 155 -5.85 13.84 -17.96
CA LYS A 155 -5.45 12.67 -18.77
C LYS A 155 -4.20 12.01 -18.17
N GLY A 156 -4.02 10.72 -18.49
CA GLY A 156 -2.87 9.93 -18.06
C GLY A 156 -1.62 10.20 -18.89
N GLY A 157 -0.67 9.26 -18.86
CA GLY A 157 0.51 9.31 -19.72
C GLY A 157 0.15 9.10 -21.20
N PHE A 158 1.03 9.57 -22.08
CA PHE A 158 0.92 9.30 -23.51
C PHE A 158 1.45 7.89 -23.81
N THR A 159 0.67 7.10 -24.55
CA THR A 159 1.08 5.77 -25.02
C THR A 159 0.62 5.62 -26.46
N TYR A 160 1.55 5.33 -27.35
CA TYR A 160 1.31 5.26 -28.78
C TYR A 160 2.15 4.19 -29.44
N LEU A 161 1.50 3.35 -30.24
CA LEU A 161 2.15 2.41 -31.14
C LEU A 161 2.06 2.98 -32.56
N ASN A 162 3.20 3.22 -33.20
CA ASN A 162 3.22 3.67 -34.58
C ASN A 162 2.59 2.59 -35.49
N PRO A 163 1.53 2.90 -36.25
CA PRO A 163 0.79 1.93 -37.07
C PRO A 163 1.67 1.11 -38.02
N ILE A 164 2.80 1.66 -38.48
CA ILE A 164 3.70 0.95 -39.41
C ILE A 164 4.32 -0.31 -38.78
N TYR A 165 4.39 -0.38 -37.45
CA TYR A 165 4.96 -1.50 -36.68
C TYR A 165 3.89 -2.37 -35.98
N LYS A 166 2.61 -2.06 -36.15
CA LYS A 166 1.53 -2.84 -35.54
C LYS A 166 1.54 -4.27 -36.08
N GLU A 167 1.60 -5.25 -35.18
CA GLU A 167 1.58 -6.69 -35.49
C GLU A 167 2.73 -7.14 -36.42
N LYS A 168 3.86 -6.41 -36.42
CA LYS A 168 5.04 -6.77 -37.21
C LYS A 168 6.19 -7.21 -36.31
N GLU A 169 6.99 -8.12 -36.84
CA GLU A 169 8.28 -8.45 -36.25
C GLU A 169 9.23 -7.27 -36.44
N VAL A 170 9.75 -6.73 -35.33
CA VAL A 170 10.74 -5.67 -35.32
C VAL A 170 12.04 -6.27 -34.84
N MET A 171 13.11 -6.11 -35.62
CA MET A 171 14.41 -6.73 -35.35
C MET A 171 15.17 -5.99 -34.24
N ARG A 172 16.06 -5.06 -34.61
CA ARG A 172 16.89 -4.32 -33.64
C ARG A 172 16.26 -2.97 -33.35
N GLY A 173 16.34 -2.55 -32.10
CA GLY A 173 15.88 -1.24 -31.66
C GLY A 173 16.64 -0.78 -30.43
N ILE A 174 16.42 0.48 -30.07
CA ILE A 174 16.89 1.07 -28.82
C ILE A 174 15.69 1.55 -28.02
N VAL A 175 15.79 1.48 -26.70
CA VAL A 175 14.78 2.03 -25.78
C VAL A 175 15.42 3.20 -25.05
N LEU A 176 14.75 4.35 -25.10
CA LEU A 176 15.15 5.56 -24.41
C LEU A 176 14.08 5.90 -23.39
N ASP A 177 14.49 6.18 -22.16
CA ASP A 177 13.61 6.55 -21.06
C ASP A 177 14.04 7.92 -20.49
N VAL A 178 13.06 8.76 -20.14
CA VAL A 178 13.31 10.09 -19.58
C VAL A 178 13.35 9.98 -18.06
N ASN A 179 14.53 10.23 -17.50
CA ASN A 179 14.74 10.25 -16.06
C ASN A 179 13.74 11.19 -15.37
N SER A 180 12.86 10.64 -14.55
CA SER A 180 11.95 11.41 -13.69
C SER A 180 11.02 12.38 -14.45
N LEU A 181 10.48 11.97 -15.61
CA LEU A 181 9.62 12.80 -16.49
C LEU A 181 8.58 13.67 -15.76
N ARG A 182 7.88 13.11 -14.76
CA ARG A 182 6.83 13.83 -14.01
C ARG A 182 7.36 14.98 -13.14
N TYR A 183 8.60 14.92 -12.68
CA TYR A 183 9.21 15.99 -11.88
C TYR A 183 9.70 17.15 -12.75
N ILE A 184 10.10 16.86 -13.99
CA ILE A 184 10.66 17.85 -14.91
C ILE A 184 9.55 18.72 -15.52
N LEU A 185 8.39 18.15 -15.82
CA LEU A 185 7.28 18.87 -16.45
C LEU A 185 6.53 19.84 -15.52
N VAL A 186 6.87 19.86 -14.23
CA VAL A 186 6.21 20.67 -13.19
C VAL A 186 7.08 21.85 -12.72
N LEU A 187 8.33 21.92 -13.20
CA LEU A 187 9.25 23.06 -13.01
C LEU A 187 9.17 24.01 -14.20
#